data_AF-A0A959YFT2-F1
#
_entry.id   AF-A0A959YFT2-F1
#
_cell.length_a   1.000
_cell.length_b   1.000
_cell.length_c   1.000
_cell.angle_alpha   90.00
_cell.angle_beta   90.00
_cell.angle_gamma   90.00
#
_symmetry.space_group_name_H-M   'P 1'
#
loop_
_entity.id
_entity.type
_entity.pdbx_description
1 polymer ?
#
loop_
_entity_poly.entity_id
_entity_poly.type
_entity_poly.pdbx_seq_one_letter_code
_entity_poly.pdbx_strand_id
1 'polypeptide(L)'
;MLGAFLAIGYLALALLVVRSGKFFDLTGIGRRATAIVLVLKCAASCAIWWTYTHHYPDRQAADIFKFFDDSAVMYSALPGAPGDFVRMVTGVANDTDHFTETYYRQMNNWFREYEGNLYNDSHTMIRFNALVRLFSFGHFPVHMVVAAFLGLIGLTAILRAFLPHFPGQERTLFVLVHGTPSVLYWGSGVIKESLVFFGIGLLLWQGMRWMRGELRWTGLPVILMTATFLFFLKFYVLLSMLPGFIAMAWCFRKPGHTLLKFTTVLAVFFLIGTNIQRLLPGFDLLDIIYWKHQDFIGLATEASSGSYVPPPPLRPDPGSFIRFAPYALYITLLGPLVHPADGLLGWAAAAENVMILVVLVALLIGHRRILGPNDPAILFFLISFITILGLVIGYTTPVMGAIVRYRTPAIPFLLIAALILHDPARWRIRHVPFLFPRPQ
;
A
#
# COMPACT_ATOMS: atom_id res chain seq x y z
N MET A 1 15.62 -5.97 27.05
CA MET A 1 16.59 -4.87 26.83
C MET A 1 17.37 -5.01 25.53
N LEU A 2 17.94 -6.19 25.21
CA LEU A 2 18.71 -6.42 23.97
C LEU A 2 17.98 -6.00 22.69
N GLY A 3 16.72 -6.41 22.50
CA GLY A 3 15.94 -6.05 21.30
C GLY A 3 15.76 -4.55 21.08
N ALA A 4 15.66 -3.75 22.15
CA ALA A 4 15.57 -2.29 22.05
C ALA A 4 16.92 -1.69 21.63
N PHE A 5 18.03 -2.18 22.19
CA PHE A 5 19.38 -1.76 21.80
C PHE A 5 19.66 -2.07 20.32
N LEU A 6 19.32 -3.27 19.86
CA LEU A 6 19.42 -3.65 18.45
C LEU A 6 18.57 -2.73 17.57
N ALA A 7 17.32 -2.46 17.94
CA ALA A 7 16.46 -1.56 17.18
C ALA A 7 17.03 -0.14 17.08
N ILE A 8 17.62 0.40 18.15
CA ILE A 8 18.31 1.69 18.13
C ILE A 8 19.52 1.65 17.18
N GLY A 9 20.31 0.58 17.22
CA GLY A 9 21.43 0.36 16.29
C GLY A 9 20.98 0.32 14.82
N TYR A 10 19.93 -0.44 14.51
CA TYR A 10 19.36 -0.51 13.16
C TYR A 10 18.73 0.81 12.73
N LEU A 11 18.10 1.56 13.64
CA LEU A 11 17.59 2.91 13.35
C LEU A 11 18.74 3.87 13.03
N ALA A 12 19.84 3.83 13.78
CA ALA A 12 21.02 4.64 13.50
C ALA A 12 21.63 4.30 12.13
N LEU A 13 21.72 3.01 11.79
CA LEU A 13 22.16 2.54 10.47
C LEU A 13 21.22 3.04 9.37
N ALA A 14 19.91 2.90 9.54
CA ALA A 14 18.92 3.38 8.57
C ALA A 14 18.99 4.90 8.40
N LEU A 15 19.17 5.68 9.47
CA LEU A 15 19.39 7.13 9.42
C LEU A 15 20.68 7.49 8.68
N LEU A 16 21.76 6.72 8.87
CA LEU A 16 23.01 6.89 8.13
C LEU A 16 22.78 6.67 6.64
N VAL A 17 22.08 5.59 6.26
CA VAL A 17 21.70 5.31 4.86
C VAL A 17 20.86 6.44 4.27
N VAL A 18 19.90 6.99 5.03
CA VAL A 18 19.09 8.14 4.59
C VAL A 18 19.94 9.39 4.38
N ARG A 19 20.91 9.65 5.26
CA ARG A 19 21.77 10.85 5.18
C ARG A 19 22.84 10.75 4.09
N SER A 20 23.37 9.57 3.81
CA SER A 20 24.41 9.35 2.81
C SER A 20 23.87 9.05 1.41
N GLY A 21 22.67 8.45 1.32
CA GLY A 21 22.10 7.96 0.07
C GLY A 21 21.58 9.05 -0.86
N LYS A 22 22.06 9.06 -2.12
CA LYS A 22 21.54 9.94 -3.19
C LYS A 22 20.04 9.74 -3.44
N PHE A 23 19.50 8.55 -3.16
CA PHE A 23 18.08 8.25 -3.28
C PHE A 23 17.20 9.05 -2.31
N PHE A 24 17.72 9.55 -1.20
CA PHE A 24 16.95 10.39 -0.27
C PHE A 24 17.22 11.88 -0.45
N ASP A 25 18.06 12.23 -1.42
CA ASP A 25 18.33 13.61 -1.83
C ASP A 25 17.25 14.10 -2.79
N LEU A 26 16.24 14.75 -2.21
CA LEU A 26 15.07 15.25 -2.93
C LEU A 26 15.21 16.76 -3.14
N THR A 27 15.00 17.19 -4.38
CA THR A 27 15.01 18.60 -4.79
C THR A 27 14.04 19.42 -3.92
N GLY A 28 14.53 20.48 -3.28
CA GLY A 28 13.71 21.41 -2.47
C GLY A 28 13.36 20.96 -1.04
N ILE A 29 13.72 19.73 -0.64
CA ILE A 29 13.34 19.11 0.65
C ILE A 29 14.58 18.77 1.50
N GLY A 30 15.64 18.26 0.88
CA GLY A 30 16.88 17.86 1.56
C GLY A 30 16.75 16.58 2.40
N ARG A 31 17.90 15.94 2.70
CA ARG A 31 17.93 14.61 3.37
C ARG A 31 17.50 14.63 4.83
N ARG A 32 17.60 15.79 5.50
CA ARG A 32 17.20 15.95 6.91
C ARG A 32 15.71 15.74 7.10
N ALA A 33 14.87 16.27 6.20
CA ALA A 33 13.43 16.08 6.26
C ALA A 33 13.05 14.59 6.15
N THR A 34 13.65 13.87 5.20
CA THR A 34 13.45 12.42 5.04
C THR A 34 13.89 11.64 6.28
N ALA A 35 15.00 12.02 6.92
CA ALA A 35 15.46 11.39 8.16
C ALA A 35 14.50 11.64 9.33
N ILE A 36 13.91 12.84 9.43
CA ILE A 36 12.87 13.15 10.43
C ILE A 36 11.64 12.27 10.19
N VAL A 37 11.21 12.10 8.94
CA VAL A 37 10.11 11.19 8.61
C VAL A 37 10.43 9.75 9.04
N LEU A 38 11.66 9.26 8.87
CA LEU A 38 12.02 7.92 9.36
C LEU A 38 11.78 7.78 10.86
N VAL A 39 12.19 8.78 11.66
CA VAL A 39 11.97 8.78 13.11
C VAL A 39 10.48 8.80 13.44
N LEU A 40 9.69 9.62 12.74
CA LEU A 40 8.23 9.66 12.90
C LEU A 40 7.58 8.32 12.55
N LYS A 41 8.06 7.63 11.49
CA LYS A 41 7.58 6.30 11.11
C LYS A 41 7.93 5.25 12.17
N CYS A 42 9.13 5.28 12.74
CA CYS A 42 9.48 4.40 13.86
C CYS A 42 8.61 4.67 15.09
N ALA A 43 8.34 5.94 15.42
CA ALA A 43 7.40 6.29 16.49
C ALA A 43 5.97 5.78 16.20
N ALA A 44 5.50 5.90 14.95
CA ALA A 44 4.21 5.37 14.52
C ALA A 44 4.18 3.82 14.59
N SER A 45 5.28 3.15 14.26
CA SER A 45 5.42 1.69 14.42
C SER A 45 5.31 1.26 15.89
N CYS A 46 5.94 2.02 16.81
CA CYS A 46 5.76 1.82 18.25
C CYS A 46 4.31 2.06 18.69
N ALA A 47 3.62 3.07 18.13
CA ALA A 47 2.22 3.33 18.42
C ALA A 47 1.31 2.18 17.94
N ILE A 48 1.58 1.60 16.77
CA ILE A 48 0.90 0.38 16.29
C ILE A 48 1.13 -0.76 17.26
N TRP A 49 2.39 -1.03 17.61
CA TRP A 49 2.73 -2.10 18.55
C TRP A 49 2.02 -1.93 19.89
N TRP A 50 2.00 -0.71 20.44
CA TRP A 50 1.26 -0.40 21.67
C TRP A 50 -0.24 -0.66 21.53
N THR A 51 -0.83 -0.25 20.40
CA THR A 51 -2.26 -0.43 20.12
C THR A 51 -2.65 -1.91 20.09
N TYR A 52 -1.89 -2.73 19.36
CA TYR A 52 -2.14 -4.18 19.29
C TYR A 52 -1.65 -4.97 20.50
N THR A 53 -0.93 -4.34 21.43
CA THR A 53 -0.56 -4.99 22.71
C THR A 53 -1.61 -4.71 23.78
N HIS A 54 -2.17 -3.50 23.82
CA HIS A 54 -3.03 -3.06 24.90
C HIS A 54 -4.51 -2.92 24.54
N HIS A 55 -4.84 -2.57 23.29
CA HIS A 55 -6.24 -2.40 22.84
C HIS A 55 -6.79 -3.62 22.09
N TYR A 56 -5.94 -4.37 21.40
CA TYR A 56 -6.30 -5.61 20.70
C TYR A 56 -5.41 -6.76 21.18
N PRO A 57 -5.57 -7.23 22.44
CA PRO A 57 -4.59 -8.09 23.12
C PRO A 57 -4.49 -9.50 22.54
N ASP A 58 -5.44 -9.92 21.69
CA ASP A 58 -5.34 -11.18 20.98
C ASP A 58 -4.21 -11.15 19.95
N ARG A 59 -3.07 -11.69 20.38
CA ARG A 59 -1.85 -11.79 19.59
C ARG A 59 -2.02 -12.68 18.35
N GLN A 60 -2.84 -13.72 18.42
CA GLN A 60 -3.03 -14.66 17.30
C GLN A 60 -3.91 -14.05 16.21
N ALA A 61 -4.89 -13.22 16.59
CA ALA A 61 -5.70 -12.46 15.64
C ALA A 61 -4.97 -11.22 15.06
N ALA A 62 -3.99 -10.66 15.78
CA ALA A 62 -3.29 -9.45 15.38
C ALA A 62 -2.30 -9.69 14.21
N ASP A 63 -2.58 -9.08 13.06
CA ASP A 63 -1.73 -9.17 11.85
C ASP A 63 -0.26 -8.80 12.09
N ILE A 64 0.04 -7.92 13.06
CA ILE A 64 1.43 -7.53 13.37
C ILE A 64 2.23 -8.65 14.04
N PHE A 65 1.57 -9.56 14.76
CA PHE A 65 2.21 -10.60 15.55
C PHE A 65 2.08 -11.96 14.92
N LYS A 66 0.92 -12.30 14.36
CA LYS A 66 0.65 -13.64 13.84
C LYS A 66 1.63 -14.10 12.76
N PHE A 67 1.94 -13.24 11.79
CA PHE A 67 2.94 -13.56 10.75
C PHE A 67 4.37 -13.55 11.28
N PHE A 68 4.63 -12.73 12.31
CA PHE A 68 5.92 -12.71 12.97
C PHE A 68 6.13 -13.99 13.76
N ASP A 69 5.13 -14.49 14.48
CA ASP A 69 5.22 -15.71 15.27
C ASP A 69 5.39 -16.95 14.38
N ASP A 70 4.59 -17.09 13.32
CA ASP A 70 4.73 -18.19 12.36
C ASP A 70 6.11 -18.21 11.68
N SER A 71 6.72 -17.04 11.47
CA SER A 71 8.07 -16.97 10.89
C SER A 71 9.18 -17.51 11.80
N ALA A 72 8.89 -17.69 13.11
CA ALA A 72 9.82 -18.34 14.03
C ALA A 72 10.05 -19.81 13.67
N VAL A 73 9.00 -20.51 13.19
CA VAL A 73 9.07 -21.92 12.77
C VAL A 73 9.97 -22.08 11.54
N MET A 74 9.89 -21.14 10.59
CA MET A 74 10.86 -21.12 9.47
C MET A 74 12.28 -20.92 10.00
N TYR A 75 12.46 -19.91 10.85
CA TYR A 75 13.77 -19.55 11.39
C TYR A 75 14.41 -20.66 12.22
N SER A 76 13.63 -21.49 12.93
CA SER A 76 14.15 -22.63 13.70
C SER A 76 14.75 -23.74 12.84
N ALA A 77 14.48 -23.77 11.52
CA ALA A 77 15.14 -24.71 10.61
C ALA A 77 16.64 -24.41 10.42
N LEU A 78 17.09 -23.17 10.66
CA LEU A 78 18.43 -22.71 10.29
C LEU A 78 19.59 -23.52 10.92
N PRO A 79 19.54 -23.91 12.22
CA PRO A 79 20.63 -24.66 12.84
C PRO A 79 20.75 -26.12 12.37
N GLY A 80 19.61 -26.77 12.04
CA GLY A 80 19.57 -28.20 11.72
C GLY A 80 19.44 -28.52 10.23
N ALA A 81 18.71 -27.70 9.49
CA ALA A 81 18.39 -27.88 8.08
C ALA A 81 18.33 -26.52 7.34
N PRO A 82 19.47 -25.83 7.15
CA PRO A 82 19.49 -24.52 6.48
C PRO A 82 18.95 -24.58 5.03
N GLY A 83 19.05 -25.73 4.36
CA GLY A 83 18.43 -25.95 3.05
C GLY A 83 16.90 -25.85 3.09
N ASP A 84 16.26 -26.30 4.17
CA ASP A 84 14.81 -26.20 4.35
C ASP A 84 14.40 -24.73 4.54
N PHE A 85 15.19 -23.95 5.31
CA PHE A 85 14.97 -22.51 5.44
C PHE A 85 14.96 -21.81 4.07
N VAL A 86 15.98 -22.08 3.24
CA VAL A 86 16.09 -21.46 1.90
C VAL A 86 14.92 -21.87 1.02
N ARG A 87 14.51 -23.15 1.02
CA ARG A 87 13.36 -23.63 0.23
C ARG A 87 12.05 -23.02 0.69
N MET A 88 11.79 -22.93 2.00
CA MET A 88 10.60 -22.28 2.53
C MET A 88 10.55 -20.79 2.18
N VAL A 89 11.68 -20.07 2.27
CA VAL A 89 11.77 -18.63 1.96
C VAL A 89 11.57 -18.37 0.46
N THR A 90 12.20 -19.19 -0.39
CA THR A 90 12.14 -19.00 -1.86
C THR A 90 10.88 -19.59 -2.49
N GLY A 91 10.23 -20.54 -1.83
CA GLY A 91 9.12 -21.31 -2.39
C GLY A 91 9.55 -22.37 -3.41
N VAL A 92 10.83 -22.75 -3.44
CA VAL A 92 11.35 -23.73 -4.41
C VAL A 92 11.25 -25.13 -3.82
N ALA A 93 10.42 -25.97 -4.44
CA ALA A 93 10.20 -27.36 -4.06
C ALA A 93 9.84 -27.53 -2.58
N ASN A 94 9.09 -26.60 -2.00
CA ASN A 94 8.75 -26.59 -0.58
C ASN A 94 7.34 -27.14 -0.29
N ASP A 95 6.66 -27.66 -1.32
CA ASP A 95 5.31 -28.23 -1.27
C ASP A 95 5.40 -29.77 -1.22
N THR A 96 5.93 -30.30 -0.13
CA THR A 96 6.00 -31.76 0.12
C THR A 96 5.53 -32.07 1.53
N ASP A 97 5.13 -33.32 1.77
CA ASP A 97 4.69 -33.79 3.09
C ASP A 97 5.75 -33.52 4.17
N HIS A 98 7.04 -33.62 3.83
CA HIS A 98 8.14 -33.25 4.72
C HIS A 98 7.98 -31.82 5.27
N PHE A 99 7.74 -30.82 4.40
CA PHE A 99 7.58 -29.44 4.85
C PHE A 99 6.26 -29.21 5.58
N THR A 100 5.18 -29.85 5.11
CA THR A 100 3.85 -29.74 5.72
C THR A 100 3.85 -30.24 7.15
N GLU A 101 4.33 -31.46 7.37
CA GLU A 101 4.34 -32.09 8.70
C GLU A 101 5.42 -31.48 9.61
N THR A 102 6.60 -31.16 9.07
CA THR A 102 7.72 -30.66 9.89
C THR A 102 7.54 -29.19 10.26
N TYR A 103 7.01 -28.33 9.38
CA TYR A 103 6.98 -26.88 9.61
C TYR A 103 5.58 -26.28 9.49
N TYR A 104 4.86 -26.51 8.39
CA TYR A 104 3.67 -25.69 8.09
C TYR A 104 2.47 -25.97 8.99
N ARG A 105 2.27 -27.21 9.45
CA ARG A 105 1.20 -27.54 10.42
C ARG A 105 1.39 -26.86 11.77
N GLN A 106 2.61 -26.42 12.11
CA GLN A 106 2.89 -25.68 13.34
C GLN A 106 2.59 -24.18 13.20
N MET A 107 2.36 -23.69 11.98
CA MET A 107 2.07 -22.29 11.71
C MET A 107 0.56 -22.08 11.68
N ASN A 108 0.07 -21.04 12.37
CA ASN A 108 -1.36 -20.78 12.50
C ASN A 108 -1.97 -20.15 11.24
N ASN A 109 -1.17 -19.44 10.43
CA ASN A 109 -1.66 -18.66 9.28
C ASN A 109 -1.05 -19.09 7.94
N TRP A 110 -0.32 -20.21 7.91
CA TRP A 110 0.22 -20.75 6.67
C TRP A 110 -0.88 -21.34 5.80
N PHE A 111 -1.75 -22.17 6.39
CA PHE A 111 -3.00 -22.60 5.77
C PHE A 111 -4.13 -21.65 6.18
N ARG A 112 -5.13 -21.48 5.32
CA ARG A 112 -6.34 -20.72 5.65
C ARG A 112 -7.39 -21.71 6.15
N GLU A 113 -8.16 -21.35 7.17
CA GLU A 113 -9.34 -22.15 7.57
C GLU A 113 -10.35 -22.27 6.41
N TYR A 114 -10.47 -21.24 5.59
CA TYR A 114 -11.24 -21.24 4.35
C TYR A 114 -10.30 -21.11 3.15
N GLU A 115 -9.93 -22.25 2.55
CA GLU A 115 -9.17 -22.26 1.30
C GLU A 115 -10.02 -21.67 0.16
N GLY A 116 -9.39 -20.81 -0.64
CA GLY A 116 -9.98 -20.33 -1.88
C GLY A 116 -8.94 -20.43 -2.99
N ASN A 117 -9.39 -20.31 -4.25
CA ASN A 117 -8.55 -20.49 -5.45
C ASN A 117 -7.44 -19.42 -5.65
N LEU A 118 -7.17 -18.58 -4.65
CA LEU A 118 -6.20 -17.50 -4.71
C LEU A 118 -5.09 -17.70 -3.68
N TYR A 119 -3.86 -17.42 -4.12
CA TYR A 119 -2.63 -17.49 -3.31
C TYR A 119 -2.79 -16.89 -1.90
N ASN A 120 -2.21 -17.57 -0.89
CA ASN A 120 -2.21 -17.09 0.49
C ASN A 120 -1.14 -16.00 0.68
N ASP A 121 -1.58 -14.75 0.59
CA ASP A 121 -0.75 -13.56 0.81
C ASP A 121 -0.10 -13.49 2.21
N SER A 122 -0.56 -14.28 3.18
CA SER A 122 0.08 -14.47 4.49
C SER A 122 1.49 -15.05 4.37
N HIS A 123 1.74 -15.94 3.40
CA HIS A 123 3.07 -16.53 3.17
C HIS A 123 4.13 -15.46 2.93
N THR A 124 3.79 -14.39 2.19
CA THR A 124 4.74 -13.30 1.91
C THR A 124 5.15 -12.57 3.18
N MET A 125 4.22 -12.35 4.11
CA MET A 125 4.52 -11.72 5.41
C MET A 125 5.33 -12.63 6.33
N ILE A 126 5.03 -13.93 6.34
CA ILE A 126 5.79 -14.92 7.13
C ILE A 126 7.23 -14.99 6.60
N ARG A 127 7.42 -15.13 5.29
CA ARG A 127 8.75 -15.13 4.64
C ARG A 127 9.53 -13.83 4.87
N PHE A 128 8.85 -12.67 4.78
CA PHE A 128 9.46 -11.38 5.10
C PHE A 128 10.00 -11.35 6.53
N ASN A 129 9.19 -11.75 7.52
CA ASN A 129 9.64 -11.79 8.90
C ASN A 129 10.77 -12.82 9.11
N ALA A 130 10.71 -13.98 8.45
CA ALA A 130 11.77 -14.99 8.52
C ALA A 130 13.12 -14.46 8.01
N LEU A 131 13.10 -13.67 6.92
CA LEU A 131 14.30 -13.00 6.40
C LEU A 131 14.84 -11.96 7.39
N VAL A 132 13.96 -11.17 8.01
CA VAL A 132 14.38 -10.18 9.01
C VAL A 132 14.95 -10.85 10.28
N ARG A 133 14.47 -12.04 10.64
CA ARG A 133 14.99 -12.84 11.77
C ARG A 133 16.47 -13.18 11.64
N LEU A 134 17.00 -13.28 10.42
CA LEU A 134 18.43 -13.55 10.19
C LEU A 134 19.36 -12.54 10.86
N PHE A 135 18.92 -11.30 11.01
CA PHE A 135 19.71 -10.23 11.64
C PHE A 135 19.02 -9.58 12.84
N SER A 136 17.71 -9.78 13.01
CA SER A 136 17.00 -9.34 14.23
C SER A 136 17.15 -10.32 15.39
N PHE A 137 17.58 -11.56 15.12
CA PHE A 137 17.61 -12.66 16.10
C PHE A 137 16.24 -12.91 16.76
N GLY A 138 15.16 -12.63 16.05
CA GLY A 138 13.80 -12.76 16.57
C GLY A 138 13.34 -11.63 17.49
N HIS A 139 14.04 -10.49 17.52
CA HIS A 139 13.58 -9.32 18.26
C HIS A 139 12.63 -8.46 17.43
N PHE A 140 11.34 -8.47 17.78
CA PHE A 140 10.28 -7.72 17.12
C PHE A 140 10.58 -6.21 16.91
N PRO A 141 11.22 -5.47 17.85
CA PRO A 141 11.54 -4.07 17.62
C PRO A 141 12.42 -3.78 16.41
N VAL A 142 13.27 -4.72 15.99
CA VAL A 142 14.06 -4.56 14.75
C VAL A 142 13.16 -4.66 13.52
N HIS A 143 12.15 -5.54 13.53
CA HIS A 143 11.18 -5.67 12.44
C HIS A 143 10.38 -4.38 12.26
N MET A 144 10.02 -3.72 13.36
CA MET A 144 9.35 -2.40 13.33
C MET A 144 10.20 -1.36 12.58
N VAL A 145 11.50 -1.29 12.86
CA VAL A 145 12.43 -0.38 12.16
C VAL A 145 12.55 -0.73 10.68
N VAL A 146 12.68 -2.02 10.34
CA VAL A 146 12.80 -2.48 8.94
C VAL A 146 11.53 -2.15 8.15
N ALA A 147 10.35 -2.45 8.69
CA ALA A 147 9.08 -2.17 8.03
C ALA A 147 8.86 -0.66 7.83
N ALA A 148 9.15 0.16 8.86
CA ALA A 148 9.11 1.61 8.76
C ALA A 148 10.08 2.15 7.68
N PHE A 149 11.28 1.58 7.57
CA PHE A 149 12.27 1.95 6.57
C PHE A 149 11.86 1.55 5.14
N LEU A 150 11.31 0.35 4.94
CA LEU A 150 10.77 -0.06 3.64
C LEU A 150 9.61 0.82 3.20
N GLY A 151 8.69 1.14 4.12
CA GLY A 151 7.61 2.10 3.86
C GLY A 151 8.14 3.49 3.47
N LEU A 152 9.23 3.96 4.10
CA LEU A 152 9.88 5.22 3.73
C LEU A 152 10.47 5.18 2.31
N ILE A 153 11.14 4.07 1.94
CA ILE A 153 11.68 3.91 0.58
C ILE A 153 10.55 4.01 -0.45
N GLY A 154 9.42 3.34 -0.20
CA GLY A 154 8.23 3.40 -1.03
C GLY A 154 7.69 4.82 -1.21
N LEU A 155 7.42 5.52 -0.11
CA LEU A 155 6.90 6.90 -0.14
C LEU A 155 7.90 7.88 -0.78
N THR A 156 9.20 7.70 -0.54
CA THR A 156 10.25 8.47 -1.20
C THR A 156 10.28 8.21 -2.72
N ALA A 157 10.07 6.96 -3.15
CA ALA A 157 9.98 6.61 -4.56
C ALA A 157 8.75 7.25 -5.22
N ILE A 158 7.58 7.26 -4.54
CA ILE A 158 6.40 8.01 -4.98
C ILE A 158 6.76 9.49 -5.18
N LEU A 159 7.41 10.13 -4.21
CA LEU A 159 7.86 11.52 -4.37
C LEU A 159 8.76 11.70 -5.60
N ARG A 160 9.76 10.84 -5.79
CA ARG A 160 10.64 10.92 -6.95
C ARG A 160 9.91 10.74 -8.28
N ALA A 161 8.83 9.96 -8.31
CA ALA A 161 8.01 9.79 -9.50
C ALA A 161 7.31 11.09 -9.90
N PHE A 162 6.81 11.83 -8.89
CA PHE A 162 5.95 13.00 -9.10
C PHE A 162 6.66 14.35 -9.04
N LEU A 163 7.74 14.52 -8.27
CA LEU A 163 8.47 15.79 -8.11
C LEU A 163 8.73 16.56 -9.41
N PRO A 164 9.13 15.92 -10.54
CA PRO A 164 9.33 16.63 -11.81
C PRO A 164 8.10 17.40 -12.34
N HIS A 165 6.90 17.06 -11.90
CA HIS A 165 5.64 17.67 -12.35
C HIS A 165 5.16 18.82 -11.45
N PHE A 166 5.85 19.05 -10.32
CA PHE A 166 5.45 20.01 -9.28
C PHE A 166 6.56 21.02 -8.93
N PRO A 167 7.13 21.74 -9.92
CA PRO A 167 8.17 22.74 -9.63
C PRO A 167 7.62 23.84 -8.73
N GLY A 168 8.31 24.11 -7.62
CA GLY A 168 7.91 25.09 -6.60
C GLY A 168 6.84 24.63 -5.60
N GLN A 169 6.36 23.39 -5.71
CA GLN A 169 5.41 22.76 -4.78
C GLN A 169 6.01 21.49 -4.12
N GLU A 170 7.31 21.30 -4.18
CA GLU A 170 8.01 20.09 -3.72
C GLU A 170 7.73 19.80 -2.24
N ARG A 171 7.73 20.85 -1.42
CA ARG A 171 7.45 20.77 0.02
C ARG A 171 6.00 20.44 0.31
N THR A 172 5.07 20.98 -0.48
CA THR A 172 3.65 20.65 -0.39
C THR A 172 3.44 19.18 -0.71
N LEU A 173 4.01 18.71 -1.83
CA LEU A 173 3.97 17.30 -2.22
C LEU A 173 4.59 16.39 -1.13
N PHE A 174 5.72 16.79 -0.54
CA PHE A 174 6.36 16.06 0.56
C PHE A 174 5.43 15.86 1.75
N VAL A 175 4.76 16.94 2.19
CA VAL A 175 3.83 16.90 3.33
C VAL A 175 2.59 16.09 3.00
N LEU A 176 2.02 16.19 1.80
CA LEU A 176 0.84 15.40 1.42
C LEU A 176 1.15 13.89 1.40
N VAL A 177 2.32 13.50 0.89
CA VAL A 177 2.71 12.08 0.78
C VAL A 177 3.10 11.47 2.13
N HIS A 178 3.73 12.22 3.03
CA HIS A 178 4.22 11.67 4.31
C HIS A 178 3.40 12.04 5.54
N GLY A 179 2.73 13.19 5.52
CA GLY A 179 2.10 13.81 6.68
C GLY A 179 0.67 13.34 6.94
N THR A 180 0.10 12.50 6.08
CA THR A 180 -1.24 11.93 6.30
C THR A 180 -1.18 10.90 7.44
N PRO A 181 -2.01 11.01 8.50
CA PRO A 181 -1.95 10.13 9.67
C PRO A 181 -2.01 8.63 9.36
N SER A 182 -2.89 8.17 8.48
CA SER A 182 -3.05 6.77 8.08
C SER A 182 -1.86 6.25 7.29
N VAL A 183 -1.30 7.08 6.41
CA VAL A 183 -0.07 6.76 5.66
C VAL A 183 1.12 6.63 6.61
N LEU A 184 1.20 7.52 7.61
CA LEU A 184 2.22 7.46 8.65
C LEU A 184 2.02 6.26 9.57
N TYR A 185 0.80 5.98 10.00
CA TYR A 185 0.47 4.88 10.89
C TYR A 185 0.58 3.54 10.14
N TRP A 186 -0.38 3.18 9.29
CA TRP A 186 -0.43 1.88 8.61
C TRP A 186 0.77 1.63 7.68
N GLY A 187 1.36 2.69 7.11
CA GLY A 187 2.57 2.56 6.30
C GLY A 187 3.85 2.31 7.10
N SER A 188 3.80 2.17 8.44
CA SER A 188 4.98 1.97 9.30
C SER A 188 4.97 0.68 10.13
N GLY A 189 3.84 -0.05 10.18
CA GLY A 189 3.73 -1.29 10.94
C GLY A 189 4.37 -2.49 10.24
N VAL A 190 4.62 -3.55 11.01
CA VAL A 190 4.98 -4.90 10.51
C VAL A 190 3.73 -5.59 9.93
N ILE A 191 3.15 -4.95 8.92
CA ILE A 191 1.92 -5.35 8.23
C ILE A 191 2.09 -5.17 6.72
N LYS A 192 1.10 -5.63 5.95
CA LYS A 192 1.15 -5.63 4.49
C LYS A 192 1.28 -4.22 3.91
N GLU A 193 0.65 -3.20 4.50
CA GLU A 193 0.58 -1.83 3.96
C GLU A 193 1.96 -1.15 3.82
N SER A 194 2.90 -1.36 4.75
CA SER A 194 4.26 -0.81 4.64
C SER A 194 5.02 -1.39 3.45
N LEU A 195 4.85 -2.69 3.21
CA LEU A 195 5.42 -3.40 2.07
C LEU A 195 4.71 -3.05 0.75
N VAL A 196 3.39 -2.79 0.78
CA VAL A 196 2.65 -2.29 -0.39
C VAL A 196 3.20 -0.95 -0.83
N PHE A 197 3.44 0.00 0.09
CA PHE A 197 4.06 1.28 -0.25
C PHE A 197 5.42 1.10 -0.90
N PHE A 198 6.26 0.20 -0.36
CA PHE A 198 7.54 -0.15 -0.96
C PHE A 198 7.40 -0.61 -2.41
N GLY A 199 6.51 -1.57 -2.66
CA GLY A 199 6.25 -2.12 -3.99
C GLY A 199 5.69 -1.08 -4.97
N ILE A 200 4.60 -0.39 -4.62
CA ILE A 200 3.94 0.55 -5.53
C ILE A 200 4.85 1.75 -5.83
N GLY A 201 5.60 2.23 -4.84
CA GLY A 201 6.46 3.39 -4.98
C GLY A 201 7.61 3.14 -5.94
N LEU A 202 8.33 2.03 -5.76
CA LEU A 202 9.44 1.67 -6.65
C LEU A 202 8.97 1.32 -8.05
N LEU A 203 7.85 0.57 -8.18
CA LEU A 203 7.26 0.24 -9.47
C LEU A 203 6.88 1.51 -10.24
N LEU A 204 6.17 2.43 -9.58
CA LEU A 204 5.75 3.70 -10.17
C LEU A 204 6.94 4.57 -10.56
N TRP A 205 7.92 4.73 -9.66
CA TRP A 205 9.10 5.55 -9.91
C TRP A 205 9.88 5.08 -11.13
N GLN A 206 10.20 3.79 -11.17
CA GLN A 206 10.97 3.21 -12.26
C GLN A 206 10.16 3.15 -13.56
N GLY A 207 8.88 2.86 -13.46
CA GLY A 207 7.99 2.85 -14.60
C GLY A 207 7.76 4.24 -15.22
N MET A 208 7.65 5.31 -14.42
CA MET A 208 7.61 6.68 -14.96
C MET A 208 8.94 7.11 -15.58
N ARG A 209 10.09 6.67 -15.03
CA ARG A 209 11.39 6.88 -15.66
C ARG A 209 11.49 6.18 -17.02
N TRP A 210 10.94 4.97 -17.13
CA TRP A 210 10.84 4.27 -18.40
C TRP A 210 10.02 5.04 -19.43
N MET A 211 8.87 5.59 -19.05
CA MET A 211 8.05 6.40 -19.96
C MET A 211 8.75 7.68 -20.43
N ARG A 212 9.65 8.24 -19.62
CA ARG A 212 10.47 9.42 -19.97
C ARG A 212 11.79 9.08 -20.68
N GLY A 213 12.09 7.81 -20.91
CA GLY A 213 13.38 7.40 -21.49
C GLY A 213 14.59 7.53 -20.54
N GLU A 214 14.35 7.66 -19.24
CA GLU A 214 15.37 7.86 -18.19
C GLU A 214 15.72 6.55 -17.44
N LEU A 215 15.24 5.40 -17.93
CA LEU A 215 15.43 4.11 -17.27
C LEU A 215 16.90 3.68 -17.37
N ARG A 216 17.50 3.37 -16.22
CA ARG A 216 18.84 2.76 -16.15
C ARG A 216 18.73 1.24 -16.18
N TRP A 217 19.83 0.54 -16.48
CA TRP A 217 19.90 -0.92 -16.50
C TRP A 217 19.46 -1.56 -15.18
N THR A 218 19.72 -0.92 -14.03
CA THR A 218 19.25 -1.37 -12.70
C THR A 218 17.73 -1.27 -12.54
N GLY A 219 17.05 -0.54 -13.43
CA GLY A 219 15.64 -0.23 -13.27
C GLY A 219 14.69 -1.34 -13.69
N LEU A 220 15.03 -2.11 -14.74
CA LEU A 220 14.19 -3.21 -15.19
C LEU A 220 14.13 -4.34 -14.15
N PRO A 221 15.24 -4.79 -13.53
CA PRO A 221 15.19 -5.74 -12.42
C PRO A 221 14.33 -5.25 -11.26
N VAL A 222 14.37 -3.97 -10.92
CA VAL A 222 13.53 -3.39 -9.84
C VAL A 222 12.05 -3.44 -10.22
N ILE A 223 11.68 -3.15 -11.46
CA ILE A 223 10.29 -3.27 -11.94
C ILE A 223 9.81 -4.72 -11.83
N LEU A 224 10.58 -5.68 -12.32
CA LEU A 224 10.22 -7.10 -12.27
C LEU A 224 10.08 -7.58 -10.82
N MET A 225 11.09 -7.29 -9.99
CA MET A 225 11.08 -7.64 -8.56
C MET A 225 9.86 -7.05 -7.84
N THR A 226 9.57 -5.77 -8.04
CA THR A 226 8.46 -5.09 -7.34
C THR A 226 7.08 -5.50 -7.86
N ALA A 227 6.95 -5.79 -9.16
CA ALA A 227 5.73 -6.35 -9.73
C ALA A 227 5.45 -7.76 -9.19
N THR A 228 6.46 -8.65 -9.20
CA THR A 228 6.33 -10.00 -8.62
C THR A 228 6.05 -9.93 -7.13
N PHE A 229 6.74 -9.06 -6.40
CA PHE A 229 6.50 -8.85 -4.97
C PHE A 229 5.07 -8.39 -4.68
N LEU A 230 4.55 -7.40 -5.41
CA LEU A 230 3.16 -6.96 -5.28
C LEU A 230 2.15 -8.03 -5.68
N PHE A 231 2.47 -8.87 -6.68
CA PHE A 231 1.62 -9.98 -7.08
C PHE A 231 1.39 -10.95 -5.92
N PHE A 232 2.44 -11.38 -5.23
CA PHE A 232 2.30 -12.29 -4.08
C PHE A 232 1.81 -11.61 -2.80
N LEU A 233 2.06 -10.31 -2.63
CA LEU A 233 1.64 -9.57 -1.44
C LEU A 233 0.18 -9.11 -1.53
N LYS A 234 -0.19 -8.41 -2.60
CA LYS A 234 -1.54 -7.85 -2.85
C LYS A 234 -1.76 -7.66 -4.35
N PHE A 235 -2.01 -8.76 -5.08
CA PHE A 235 -2.19 -8.72 -6.54
C PHE A 235 -3.27 -7.72 -6.99
N TYR A 236 -4.33 -7.54 -6.20
CA TYR A 236 -5.42 -6.61 -6.53
C TYR A 236 -4.97 -5.15 -6.56
N VAL A 237 -3.95 -4.75 -5.78
CA VAL A 237 -3.38 -3.40 -5.82
C VAL A 237 -2.62 -3.21 -7.13
N LEU A 238 -1.82 -4.21 -7.53
CA LEU A 238 -1.11 -4.19 -8.81
C LEU A 238 -2.11 -4.12 -9.98
N LEU A 239 -3.14 -4.97 -9.98
CA LEU A 239 -4.16 -5.01 -11.01
C LEU A 239 -4.95 -3.69 -11.10
N SER A 240 -5.18 -3.01 -9.98
CA SER A 240 -5.81 -1.69 -9.95
C SER A 240 -4.97 -0.60 -10.62
N MET A 241 -3.64 -0.72 -10.59
CA MET A 241 -2.73 0.23 -11.24
C MET A 241 -2.58 -0.02 -12.75
N LEU A 242 -2.63 -1.28 -13.18
CA LEU A 242 -2.25 -1.68 -14.55
C LEU A 242 -2.99 -0.94 -15.67
N PRO A 243 -4.35 -0.83 -15.69
CA PRO A 243 -5.05 -0.18 -16.78
C PRO A 243 -4.66 1.29 -16.94
N GLY A 244 -4.65 2.02 -15.82
CA GLY A 244 -4.26 3.42 -15.81
C GLY A 244 -2.80 3.62 -16.22
N PHE A 245 -1.91 2.72 -15.78
CA PHE A 245 -0.50 2.78 -16.09
C PHE A 245 -0.20 2.52 -17.58
N ILE A 246 -0.91 1.57 -18.20
CA ILE A 246 -0.84 1.29 -19.64
C ILE A 246 -1.36 2.47 -20.45
N ALA A 247 -2.52 3.03 -20.08
CA ALA A 247 -3.08 4.20 -20.74
C ALA A 247 -2.17 5.44 -20.62
N MET A 248 -1.57 5.65 -19.44
CA MET A 248 -0.57 6.69 -19.23
C MET A 248 0.67 6.47 -20.11
N ALA A 249 1.20 5.25 -20.19
CA ALA A 249 2.33 4.92 -21.05
C ALA A 249 2.04 5.19 -22.54
N TRP A 250 0.80 4.94 -22.97
CA TRP A 250 0.36 5.27 -24.33
C TRP A 250 0.31 6.78 -24.56
N CYS A 251 -0.19 7.55 -23.58
CA CYS A 251 -0.22 9.01 -23.67
C CYS A 251 1.18 9.65 -23.69
N PHE A 252 2.13 9.12 -22.92
CA PHE A 252 3.51 9.63 -22.91
C PHE A 252 4.23 9.39 -24.26
N ARG A 253 3.94 8.27 -24.93
CA ARG A 253 4.50 7.96 -26.26
C ARG A 253 3.83 8.71 -27.40
N LYS A 254 2.52 8.89 -27.30
CA LYS A 254 1.72 9.63 -28.28
C LYS A 254 0.86 10.62 -27.49
N PRO A 255 1.24 11.90 -27.40
CA PRO A 255 0.41 12.91 -26.74
C PRO A 255 -0.95 13.10 -27.43
N GLY A 256 -1.93 13.69 -26.74
CA GLY A 256 -3.28 13.96 -27.26
C GLY A 256 -4.31 12.84 -27.02
N HIS A 257 -5.60 13.18 -27.11
CA HIS A 257 -6.75 12.27 -26.91
C HIS A 257 -6.69 11.42 -25.63
N THR A 258 -6.25 12.02 -24.51
CA THR A 258 -6.07 11.30 -23.22
C THR A 258 -7.33 10.56 -22.79
N LEU A 259 -8.49 11.21 -22.81
CA LEU A 259 -9.75 10.58 -22.41
C LEU A 259 -10.09 9.36 -23.27
N LEU A 260 -9.89 9.44 -24.58
CA LEU A 260 -10.14 8.31 -25.49
C LEU A 260 -9.22 7.14 -25.15
N LYS A 261 -7.92 7.39 -24.95
CA LYS A 261 -6.95 6.33 -24.61
C LYS A 261 -7.29 5.63 -23.30
N PHE A 262 -7.63 6.40 -22.27
CA PHE A 262 -8.03 5.84 -20.98
C PHE A 262 -9.33 5.05 -21.07
N THR A 263 -10.35 5.59 -21.74
CA THR A 263 -11.63 4.89 -21.94
C THR A 263 -11.45 3.62 -22.76
N THR A 264 -10.65 3.64 -23.82
CA THR A 264 -10.30 2.43 -24.60
C THR A 264 -9.64 1.38 -23.72
N VAL A 265 -8.58 1.73 -22.98
CA VAL A 265 -7.87 0.76 -22.14
C VAL A 265 -8.77 0.22 -21.02
N LEU A 266 -9.53 1.07 -20.34
CA LEU A 266 -10.48 0.64 -19.30
C LEU A 266 -11.58 -0.25 -19.87
N ALA A 267 -12.13 0.07 -21.05
CA ALA A 267 -13.13 -0.76 -21.72
C ALA A 267 -12.55 -2.14 -22.09
N VAL A 268 -11.32 -2.19 -22.61
CA VAL A 268 -10.63 -3.46 -22.91
C VAL A 268 -10.44 -4.29 -21.64
N PHE A 269 -9.95 -3.69 -20.54
CA PHE A 269 -9.79 -4.40 -19.27
C PHE A 269 -11.12 -4.87 -18.68
N PHE A 270 -12.18 -4.06 -18.80
CA PHE A 270 -13.53 -4.46 -18.40
C PHE A 270 -14.01 -5.66 -19.21
N LEU A 271 -13.90 -5.61 -20.54
CA LEU A 271 -14.28 -6.72 -21.42
C LEU A 271 -13.47 -7.99 -21.16
N ILE A 272 -12.16 -7.87 -20.93
CA ILE A 272 -11.32 -9.01 -20.53
C ILE A 272 -11.81 -9.56 -19.19
N GLY A 273 -11.98 -8.71 -18.18
CA GLY A 273 -12.41 -9.12 -16.84
C GLY A 273 -13.74 -9.85 -16.83
N THR A 274 -14.74 -9.38 -17.58
CA THR A 274 -16.07 -10.03 -17.65
C THR A 274 -16.10 -11.29 -18.51
N ASN A 275 -15.08 -11.54 -19.34
CA ASN A 275 -15.03 -12.69 -20.26
C ASN A 275 -13.82 -13.59 -20.00
N ILE A 276 -13.07 -13.39 -18.92
CA ILE A 276 -11.82 -14.11 -18.65
C ILE A 276 -12.05 -15.62 -18.51
N GLN A 277 -13.24 -16.03 -18.04
CA GLN A 277 -13.66 -17.44 -17.98
C GLN A 277 -13.64 -18.17 -19.33
N ARG A 278 -13.77 -17.45 -20.45
CA ARG A 278 -13.68 -18.02 -21.80
C ARG A 278 -12.23 -18.35 -22.19
N LEU A 279 -11.27 -17.63 -21.61
CA LEU A 279 -9.84 -17.83 -21.83
C LEU A 279 -9.27 -18.82 -20.81
N LEU A 280 -9.77 -18.77 -19.58
CA LEU A 280 -9.37 -19.59 -18.45
C LEU A 280 -10.63 -20.23 -17.83
N PRO A 281 -11.04 -21.41 -18.31
CA PRO A 281 -12.19 -22.12 -17.75
C PRO A 281 -12.05 -22.29 -16.23
N GLY A 282 -13.09 -21.92 -15.48
CA GLY A 282 -13.09 -21.95 -14.01
C GLY A 282 -12.58 -20.67 -13.33
N PHE A 283 -12.14 -19.66 -14.09
CA PHE A 283 -11.76 -18.35 -13.57
C PHE A 283 -12.79 -17.29 -13.98
N ASP A 284 -13.81 -17.06 -13.15
CA ASP A 284 -14.75 -15.93 -13.31
C ASP A 284 -14.43 -14.83 -12.28
N LEU A 285 -14.07 -13.64 -12.77
CA LEU A 285 -13.69 -12.51 -11.92
C LEU A 285 -14.85 -12.00 -11.06
N LEU A 286 -16.07 -11.99 -11.59
CA LEU A 286 -17.24 -11.48 -10.87
C LEU A 286 -17.64 -12.47 -9.76
N ASP A 287 -17.57 -13.77 -10.04
CA ASP A 287 -17.78 -14.80 -9.02
C ASP A 287 -16.71 -14.74 -7.94
N ILE A 288 -15.43 -14.58 -8.30
CA ILE A 288 -14.34 -14.47 -7.31
C ILE A 288 -14.58 -13.28 -6.36
N ILE A 289 -14.98 -12.12 -6.89
CA ILE A 289 -15.27 -10.95 -6.06
C ILE A 289 -16.54 -11.17 -5.23
N TYR A 290 -17.58 -11.78 -5.81
CA TYR A 290 -18.81 -12.13 -5.10
C TYR A 290 -18.56 -13.08 -3.93
N TRP A 291 -17.82 -14.17 -4.14
CA TRP A 291 -17.49 -15.09 -3.05
C TRP A 291 -16.62 -14.42 -2.00
N LYS A 292 -15.66 -13.57 -2.40
CA LYS A 292 -14.90 -12.78 -1.44
C LYS A 292 -15.76 -11.82 -0.64
N HIS A 293 -16.78 -11.21 -1.26
CA HIS A 293 -17.77 -10.39 -0.56
C HIS A 293 -18.52 -11.22 0.48
N GLN A 294 -19.00 -12.42 0.13
CA GLN A 294 -19.69 -13.31 1.06
C GLN A 294 -18.78 -13.81 2.20
N ASP A 295 -17.54 -14.24 1.89
CA ASP A 295 -16.56 -14.67 2.88
C ASP A 295 -16.34 -13.59 3.96
N PHE A 296 -16.17 -12.34 3.54
CA PHE A 296 -15.92 -11.23 4.46
C PHE A 296 -17.16 -10.84 5.27
N ILE A 297 -18.37 -10.98 4.72
CA ILE A 297 -19.61 -10.81 5.48
C ILE A 297 -19.74 -11.91 6.53
N GLY A 298 -19.50 -13.17 6.15
CA GLY A 298 -19.52 -14.32 7.05
C GLY A 298 -18.54 -14.13 8.21
N LEU A 299 -17.28 -13.82 7.90
CA LEU A 299 -16.24 -13.55 8.89
C LEU A 299 -16.60 -12.39 9.81
N ALA A 300 -17.13 -11.28 9.27
CA ALA A 300 -17.51 -10.13 10.08
C ALA A 300 -18.67 -10.43 11.04
N THR A 301 -19.60 -11.28 10.62
CA THR A 301 -20.76 -11.72 11.41
C THR A 301 -20.33 -12.69 12.50
N GLU A 302 -19.51 -13.69 12.15
CA GLU A 302 -18.97 -14.68 13.09
C GLU A 302 -18.09 -14.03 14.17
N ALA A 303 -17.18 -13.14 13.75
CA ALA A 303 -16.32 -12.40 14.68
C ALA A 303 -17.06 -11.27 15.44
N SER A 304 -18.37 -11.10 15.23
CA SER A 304 -19.18 -10.04 15.85
C SER A 304 -18.52 -8.66 15.76
N SER A 305 -18.04 -8.30 14.57
CA SER A 305 -17.20 -7.11 14.39
C SER A 305 -17.97 -5.83 14.73
N GLY A 306 -17.53 -5.10 15.77
CA GLY A 306 -18.15 -3.83 16.19
C GLY A 306 -18.07 -2.69 15.18
N SER A 307 -17.41 -2.90 14.02
CA SER A 307 -17.33 -1.92 12.93
C SER A 307 -17.89 -2.45 11.61
N TYR A 308 -18.72 -3.49 11.67
CA TYR A 308 -19.43 -4.05 10.53
C TYR A 308 -20.50 -3.08 10.03
N VAL A 309 -20.48 -2.79 8.72
CA VAL A 309 -21.50 -2.00 8.04
C VAL A 309 -22.18 -2.91 7.01
N PRO A 310 -23.46 -3.29 7.21
CA PRO A 310 -24.17 -4.18 6.31
C PRO A 310 -24.18 -3.64 4.87
N PRO A 311 -23.58 -4.35 3.90
CA PRO A 311 -23.59 -3.90 2.51
C PRO A 311 -24.93 -4.25 1.82
N PRO A 312 -25.27 -3.55 0.72
CA PRO A 312 -26.34 -3.98 -0.18
C PRO A 312 -26.09 -5.40 -0.73
N PRO A 313 -27.10 -6.11 -1.24
CA PRO A 313 -26.89 -7.39 -1.90
C PRO A 313 -26.10 -7.22 -3.20
N LEU A 314 -25.07 -8.04 -3.38
CA LEU A 314 -24.27 -8.13 -4.61
C LEU A 314 -24.56 -9.47 -5.30
N ARG A 315 -24.71 -9.47 -6.64
CA ARG A 315 -24.83 -10.67 -7.46
C ARG A 315 -23.66 -10.75 -8.45
N PRO A 316 -23.23 -11.96 -8.88
CA PRO A 316 -22.14 -12.15 -9.82
C PRO A 316 -22.53 -11.82 -11.28
N ASP A 317 -23.08 -10.64 -11.53
CA ASP A 317 -23.42 -10.16 -12.87
C ASP A 317 -22.97 -8.70 -13.07
N PRO A 318 -22.58 -8.29 -14.30
CA PRO A 318 -22.08 -6.95 -14.55
C PRO A 318 -23.05 -5.83 -14.12
N GLY A 319 -24.35 -6.06 -14.27
CA GLY A 319 -25.38 -5.08 -13.93
C GLY A 319 -25.49 -4.84 -12.43
N SER A 320 -25.35 -5.89 -11.61
CA SER A 320 -25.29 -5.76 -10.15
C SER A 320 -24.04 -5.02 -9.69
N PHE A 321 -22.87 -5.32 -10.26
CA PHE A 321 -21.62 -4.62 -9.92
C PHE A 321 -21.72 -3.12 -10.25
N ILE A 322 -22.24 -2.76 -11.43
CA ILE A 322 -22.42 -1.36 -11.82
C ILE A 322 -23.36 -0.62 -10.86
N ARG A 323 -24.47 -1.25 -10.44
CA ARG A 323 -25.41 -0.65 -9.46
C ARG A 323 -24.79 -0.51 -8.07
N PHE A 324 -23.90 -1.42 -7.68
CA PHE A 324 -23.22 -1.39 -6.39
C PHE A 324 -22.03 -0.39 -6.39
N ALA A 325 -21.42 -0.12 -7.53
CA ALA A 325 -20.23 0.73 -7.68
C ALA A 325 -20.30 2.08 -6.92
N PRO A 326 -21.41 2.84 -6.95
CA PRO A 326 -21.52 4.09 -6.19
C PRO A 326 -21.39 3.87 -4.68
N TYR A 327 -22.03 2.82 -4.15
CA TYR A 327 -21.92 2.45 -2.73
C TYR A 327 -20.49 2.02 -2.38
N ALA A 328 -19.84 1.20 -3.23
CA ALA A 328 -18.46 0.75 -3.01
C ALA A 328 -17.47 1.92 -2.90
N LEU A 329 -17.60 2.92 -3.77
CA LEU A 329 -16.77 4.13 -3.72
C LEU A 329 -17.10 5.00 -2.50
N TYR A 330 -18.39 5.18 -2.20
CA TYR A 330 -18.86 5.90 -1.01
C TYR A 330 -18.28 5.30 0.26
N ILE A 331 -18.47 3.99 0.50
CA ILE A 331 -18.05 3.36 1.75
C ILE A 331 -16.52 3.36 1.89
N THR A 332 -15.79 3.26 0.77
CA THR A 332 -14.33 3.29 0.82
C THR A 332 -13.77 4.69 1.10
N LEU A 333 -14.27 5.72 0.41
CA LEU A 333 -13.72 7.07 0.48
C LEU A 333 -14.29 7.88 1.64
N LEU A 334 -15.61 7.81 1.85
CA LEU A 334 -16.34 8.61 2.83
C LEU A 334 -16.84 7.79 4.02
N GLY A 335 -16.88 6.45 3.91
CA GLY A 335 -17.38 5.58 4.97
C GLY A 335 -16.80 5.86 6.35
N PRO A 336 -15.47 6.05 6.55
CA PRO A 336 -14.96 6.26 7.91
C PRO A 336 -15.36 7.60 8.53
N LEU A 337 -15.90 8.54 7.74
CA LEU A 337 -16.52 9.77 8.26
C LEU A 337 -17.97 9.53 8.69
N VAL A 338 -18.75 8.79 7.90
CA VAL A 338 -20.19 8.60 8.10
C VAL A 338 -20.50 7.44 9.04
N HIS A 339 -19.66 6.41 9.01
CA HIS A 339 -19.72 5.20 9.80
C HIS A 339 -18.39 5.02 10.54
N PRO A 340 -18.05 5.91 11.50
CA PRO A 340 -16.85 5.75 12.30
C PRO A 340 -16.93 4.43 13.07
N ALA A 341 -15.84 3.66 13.05
CA ALA A 341 -15.72 2.51 13.94
C ALA A 341 -15.71 2.98 15.41
N ASP A 342 -16.15 2.13 16.33
CA ASP A 342 -16.04 2.44 17.75
C ASP A 342 -14.58 2.56 18.21
N GLY A 343 -14.36 3.42 19.20
CA GLY A 343 -13.05 3.64 19.83
C GLY A 343 -12.15 4.68 19.17
N LEU A 344 -10.97 4.90 19.76
CA LEU A 344 -10.05 5.97 19.39
C LEU A 344 -9.62 5.93 17.92
N LEU A 345 -9.34 4.74 17.39
CA LEU A 345 -8.89 4.59 16.00
C LEU A 345 -9.98 4.97 14.99
N GLY A 346 -11.24 4.66 15.28
CA GLY A 346 -12.35 5.01 14.40
C GLY A 346 -12.60 6.51 14.36
N TRP A 347 -12.60 7.17 15.52
CA TRP A 347 -12.68 8.64 15.59
C TRP A 347 -11.47 9.34 14.95
N ALA A 348 -10.27 8.80 15.12
CA ALA A 348 -9.08 9.30 14.43
C ALA A 348 -9.20 9.17 12.90
N ALA A 349 -9.78 8.07 12.40
CA ALA A 349 -10.03 7.88 10.97
C ALA A 349 -11.11 8.84 10.43
N ALA A 350 -12.15 9.13 11.21
CA ALA A 350 -13.17 10.12 10.86
C ALA A 350 -12.57 11.54 10.79
N ALA A 351 -11.79 11.93 11.80
CA ALA A 351 -11.11 13.22 11.83
C ALA A 351 -10.11 13.38 10.66
N GLU A 352 -9.38 12.31 10.32
CA GLU A 352 -8.53 12.30 9.12
C GLU A 352 -9.36 12.53 7.84
N ASN A 353 -10.53 11.89 7.69
CA ASN A 353 -11.36 12.12 6.52
C ASN A 353 -11.82 13.57 6.40
N VAL A 354 -12.19 14.21 7.52
CA VAL A 354 -12.50 15.65 7.53
C VAL A 354 -11.28 16.45 7.07
N MET A 355 -10.09 16.16 7.61
CA MET A 355 -8.85 16.81 7.21
C MET A 355 -8.58 16.63 5.70
N ILE A 356 -8.72 15.41 5.17
CA ILE A 356 -8.55 15.12 3.74
C ILE A 356 -9.55 15.95 2.92
N LEU A 357 -10.83 15.97 3.28
CA LEU A 357 -11.85 16.75 2.58
C LEU A 357 -11.53 18.26 2.60
N VAL A 358 -11.12 18.80 3.75
CA VAL A 358 -10.71 20.20 3.86
C VAL A 358 -9.50 20.50 2.97
N VAL A 359 -8.50 19.62 2.96
CA VAL A 359 -7.31 19.77 2.09
C VAL A 359 -7.69 19.66 0.61
N LEU A 360 -8.57 18.73 0.23
CA LEU A 360 -9.06 18.59 -1.14
C LEU A 360 -9.80 19.86 -1.58
N VAL A 361 -10.73 20.36 -0.76
CA VAL A 361 -11.46 21.59 -1.03
C VAL A 361 -10.50 22.78 -1.13
N ALA A 362 -9.54 22.93 -0.21
CA ALA A 362 -8.55 24.00 -0.25
C ALA A 362 -7.67 23.96 -1.52
N LEU A 363 -7.29 22.77 -1.99
CA LEU A 363 -6.52 22.59 -3.22
C LEU A 363 -7.34 22.87 -4.49
N LEU A 364 -8.65 22.65 -4.45
CA LEU A 364 -9.54 22.83 -5.60
C LEU A 364 -10.18 24.21 -5.68
N ILE A 365 -10.20 24.99 -4.59
CA ILE A 365 -10.69 26.38 -4.58
C ILE A 365 -9.66 27.30 -5.24
N GLY A 366 -9.96 27.73 -6.46
CA GLY A 366 -9.21 28.77 -7.15
C GLY A 366 -9.15 28.61 -8.66
N HIS A 367 -8.29 29.40 -9.30
CA HIS A 367 -7.97 29.21 -10.71
C HIS A 367 -7.20 27.90 -10.86
N ARG A 368 -7.62 27.06 -11.82
CA ARG A 368 -6.95 25.81 -12.12
C ARG A 368 -5.63 26.08 -12.82
N ARG A 369 -4.60 25.30 -12.46
CA ARG A 369 -3.31 25.32 -13.16
C ARG A 369 -3.50 25.07 -14.65
N ILE A 370 -2.74 25.77 -15.49
CA ILE A 370 -2.58 25.39 -16.90
C ILE A 370 -1.83 24.06 -16.94
N LEU A 371 -2.54 23.00 -17.31
CA LEU A 371 -2.00 21.65 -17.36
C LEU A 371 -0.94 21.55 -18.48
N GLY A 372 0.22 21.01 -18.13
CA GLY A 372 1.24 20.62 -19.09
C GLY A 372 0.78 19.43 -19.96
N PRO A 373 1.55 19.07 -20.99
CA PRO A 373 1.14 18.04 -21.97
C PRO A 373 0.87 16.66 -21.36
N ASN A 374 1.60 16.29 -20.30
CA ASN A 374 1.49 14.99 -19.64
C ASN A 374 0.59 15.01 -18.39
N ASP A 375 0.23 16.19 -17.88
CA ASP A 375 -0.54 16.32 -16.63
C ASP A 375 -1.92 15.66 -16.71
N PRO A 376 -2.68 15.75 -17.84
CA PRO A 376 -3.92 15.00 -17.97
C PRO A 376 -3.71 13.49 -17.85
N ALA A 377 -2.69 12.93 -18.51
CA ALA A 377 -2.43 11.49 -18.47
C ALA A 377 -2.13 11.00 -17.05
N ILE A 378 -1.37 11.79 -16.29
CA ILE A 378 -1.08 11.50 -14.89
C ILE A 378 -2.35 11.60 -14.05
N LEU A 379 -3.15 12.65 -14.22
CA LEU A 379 -4.41 12.83 -13.49
C LEU A 379 -5.38 11.66 -13.73
N PHE A 380 -5.57 11.25 -14.98
CA PHE A 380 -6.42 10.10 -15.31
C PHE A 380 -5.84 8.78 -14.77
N PHE A 381 -4.51 8.62 -14.70
CA PHE A 381 -3.88 7.49 -14.00
C PHE A 381 -4.24 7.47 -12.51
N LEU A 382 -4.10 8.61 -11.83
CA LEU A 382 -4.43 8.71 -10.41
C LEU A 382 -5.91 8.40 -10.16
N ILE A 383 -6.82 9.01 -10.94
CA ILE A 383 -8.27 8.80 -10.81
C ILE A 383 -8.63 7.34 -11.08
N SER A 384 -8.07 6.73 -12.13
CA SER A 384 -8.35 5.31 -12.45
C SER A 384 -7.85 4.38 -11.36
N PHE A 385 -6.64 4.59 -10.83
CA PHE A 385 -6.11 3.79 -9.72
C PHE A 385 -6.98 3.91 -8.46
N ILE A 386 -7.33 5.14 -8.04
CA ILE A 386 -8.17 5.38 -6.86
C ILE A 386 -9.54 4.74 -7.04
N THR A 387 -10.13 4.89 -8.23
CA THR A 387 -11.46 4.33 -8.54
C THR A 387 -11.44 2.82 -8.50
N ILE A 388 -10.52 2.17 -9.23
CA ILE A 388 -10.50 0.70 -9.32
C ILE A 388 -10.16 0.09 -7.95
N LEU A 389 -9.16 0.63 -7.25
CA LEU A 389 -8.81 0.15 -5.92
C LEU A 389 -9.97 0.37 -4.93
N GLY A 390 -10.65 1.53 -5.01
CA GLY A 390 -11.82 1.84 -4.20
C GLY A 390 -12.99 0.91 -4.46
N LEU A 391 -13.24 0.56 -5.72
CA LEU A 391 -14.26 -0.42 -6.09
C LEU A 391 -13.94 -1.80 -5.51
N VAL A 392 -12.72 -2.31 -5.68
CA VAL A 392 -12.33 -3.63 -5.15
C VAL A 392 -12.48 -3.69 -3.63
N ILE A 393 -12.04 -2.65 -2.92
CA ILE A 393 -12.17 -2.57 -1.45
C ILE A 393 -13.65 -2.54 -1.05
N GLY A 394 -14.43 -1.63 -1.64
CA GLY A 394 -15.84 -1.43 -1.31
C GLY A 394 -16.74 -2.61 -1.70
N TYR A 395 -16.37 -3.37 -2.73
CA TYR A 395 -17.08 -4.60 -3.08
C TYR A 395 -16.81 -5.73 -2.10
N THR A 396 -15.66 -5.78 -1.44
CA THR A 396 -15.25 -6.97 -0.69
C THR A 396 -15.27 -6.79 0.83
N THR A 397 -15.07 -5.57 1.32
CA THR A 397 -14.79 -5.34 2.75
C THR A 397 -15.96 -4.60 3.42
N PRO A 398 -16.75 -5.25 4.30
CA PRO A 398 -17.84 -4.61 5.04
C PRO A 398 -17.42 -4.08 6.43
N VAL A 399 -16.14 -4.22 6.80
CA VAL A 399 -15.62 -3.83 8.12
C VAL A 399 -14.85 -2.51 8.03
N MET A 400 -15.32 -1.47 8.73
CA MET A 400 -14.76 -0.13 8.61
C MET A 400 -13.30 -0.04 9.04
N GLY A 401 -12.89 -0.74 10.10
CA GLY A 401 -11.48 -0.78 10.52
C GLY A 401 -10.56 -1.33 9.41
N ALA A 402 -11.02 -2.34 8.67
CA ALA A 402 -10.27 -2.90 7.54
C ALA A 402 -10.26 -1.95 6.34
N ILE A 403 -11.38 -1.27 6.03
CA ILE A 403 -11.45 -0.26 4.96
C ILE A 403 -10.41 0.85 5.18
N VAL A 404 -10.33 1.40 6.40
CA VAL A 404 -9.38 2.48 6.75
C VAL A 404 -7.94 2.06 6.41
N ARG A 405 -7.58 0.82 6.73
CA ARG A 405 -6.27 0.26 6.41
C ARG A 405 -6.09 0.02 4.92
N TYR A 406 -7.02 -0.67 4.26
CA TYR A 406 -6.87 -1.09 2.86
C TYR A 406 -6.87 0.05 1.86
N ARG A 407 -7.55 1.16 2.17
CA ARG A 407 -7.55 2.37 1.33
C ARG A 407 -6.30 3.24 1.51
N THR A 408 -5.53 3.02 2.58
CA THR A 408 -4.35 3.85 2.90
C THR A 408 -3.39 4.03 1.71
N PRO A 409 -3.08 3.00 0.89
CA PRO A 409 -2.26 3.16 -0.30
C PRO A 409 -2.82 4.14 -1.34
N ALA A 410 -4.13 4.38 -1.41
CA ALA A 410 -4.74 5.31 -2.36
C ALA A 410 -4.66 6.78 -1.91
N ILE A 411 -4.51 7.05 -0.60
CA ILE A 411 -4.63 8.41 -0.06
C ILE A 411 -3.54 9.35 -0.61
N PRO A 412 -2.25 8.99 -0.70
CA PRO A 412 -1.26 9.85 -1.34
C PRO A 412 -1.63 10.18 -2.78
N PHE A 413 -2.17 9.23 -3.53
CA PHE A 413 -2.56 9.42 -4.94
C PHE A 413 -3.75 10.37 -5.07
N LEU A 414 -4.71 10.30 -4.14
CA LEU A 414 -5.84 11.23 -4.08
C LEU A 414 -5.39 12.67 -3.83
N LEU A 415 -4.48 12.87 -2.87
CA LEU A 415 -3.93 14.19 -2.56
C LEU A 415 -3.05 14.72 -3.70
N ILE A 416 -2.28 13.86 -4.36
CA ILE A 416 -1.49 14.24 -5.56
C ILE A 416 -2.43 14.64 -6.70
N ALA A 417 -3.54 13.93 -6.92
CA ALA A 417 -4.50 14.25 -7.97
C ALA A 417 -5.09 15.66 -7.79
N ALA A 418 -5.43 16.02 -6.56
CA ALA A 418 -5.87 17.37 -6.23
C ALA A 418 -4.75 18.41 -6.42
N LEU A 419 -3.51 18.08 -6.03
CA LEU A 419 -2.37 18.98 -6.21
C LEU A 419 -2.07 19.27 -7.69
N ILE A 420 -2.27 18.30 -8.61
CA ILE A 420 -2.08 18.52 -10.07
C ILE A 420 -2.98 19.67 -10.57
N LEU A 421 -4.21 19.75 -10.05
CA LEU A 421 -5.19 20.76 -10.46
C LEU A 421 -4.95 22.14 -9.81
N HIS A 422 -4.20 22.18 -8.71
CA HIS A 422 -3.96 23.37 -7.90
C HIS A 422 -2.92 24.31 -8.52
N ASP A 423 -3.26 25.61 -8.62
CA ASP A 423 -2.34 26.65 -9.09
C ASP A 423 -1.23 26.96 -8.05
N PRO A 424 0.06 26.75 -8.40
CA PRO A 424 1.19 27.08 -7.55
C PRO A 424 1.22 28.51 -7.01
N ALA A 425 0.58 29.50 -7.62
CA ALA A 425 0.62 30.88 -7.15
C ALA A 425 -0.09 31.10 -5.78
N ARG A 426 -1.07 30.26 -5.42
CA ARG A 426 -1.93 30.51 -4.25
C ARG A 426 -1.43 29.88 -2.95
N TRP A 427 -1.11 28.59 -2.97
CA TRP A 427 -0.67 27.87 -1.78
C TRP A 427 0.66 27.16 -2.03
N ARG A 428 1.68 27.60 -1.30
CA ARG A 428 2.99 26.95 -1.20
C ARG A 428 3.42 26.96 0.25
N ILE A 429 3.91 25.83 0.74
CA ILE A 429 4.58 25.79 2.04
C ILE A 429 5.94 26.48 1.91
N ARG A 430 5.97 27.79 2.21
CA ARG A 430 7.14 28.65 1.97
C ARG A 430 8.28 28.38 2.96
N HIS A 431 8.00 28.01 4.20
CA HIS A 431 9.05 27.71 5.18
C HIS A 431 8.51 26.94 6.39
N VAL A 432 9.18 25.84 6.74
CA VAL A 432 9.07 25.18 8.06
C VAL A 432 10.51 25.05 8.55
N PRO A 433 10.99 25.90 9.48
CA PRO A 433 12.43 26.02 9.79
C PRO A 433 13.10 24.68 10.13
N PHE A 434 12.36 23.81 10.82
CA PHE A 434 12.83 22.50 11.26
C PHE A 434 12.95 21.47 10.13
N LEU A 435 12.02 21.47 9.16
CA LEU A 435 12.00 20.50 8.06
C LEU A 435 12.75 21.01 6.82
N PHE A 436 12.69 22.31 6.56
CA PHE A 436 13.21 22.94 5.35
C PHE A 436 14.11 24.15 5.69
N PRO A 437 15.34 23.91 6.19
CA PRO A 437 16.29 24.99 6.43
C PRO A 437 16.58 25.75 5.13
N ARG A 438 16.85 27.05 5.23
CA ARG A 438 17.23 27.85 4.04
C ARG A 438 18.50 27.24 3.44
N PRO A 439 18.60 27.14 2.10
CA PRO A 439 19.90 26.88 1.48
C PRO A 439 20.84 28.00 1.95
N GLN A 440 21.99 27.61 2.51
CA GLN A 440 23.06 28.54 2.88
C GLN A 440 23.76 29.04 1.63
#